data_AF-A0A845K0I9-F1
#
_entry.id   AF-A0A845K0I9-F1
#
_cell.length_a   1.000
_cell.length_b   1.000
_cell.length_c   1.000
_cell.angle_alpha   90.00
_cell.angle_beta   90.00
_cell.angle_gamma   90.00
#
_symmetry.space_group_name_H-M   'P 1'
#
loop_
_entity.id
_entity.type
_entity.pdbx_description
1 polymer ?
#
loop_
_entity_poly.entity_id
_entity_poly.type
_entity_poly.pdbx_seq_one_letter_code
_entity_poly.pdbx_strand_id
1 'polypeptide(L)'
;MLSIFVETSCNRYNRDECISCHVYEPLMEHPVSEWHLTVEQAKRMAEKIKNVEVLNSLAQQEINLTGGEATQNPDIVEICKIFQTVTPHVCLHTNLDILSEKSKRWSRLVEIMKLKARVDITLYPTVWESSQKIFLEKILELQNKLIVNVVYESLPDLKKQINLLLDFFRDKGITHVTELLQTYAQKIENLVNEHPHCDEKLFTTHMGDTEAFASKPDFIFGISLLPAFDVDKNGYRAMTSLPFPRDKYLIGCPAARGSIDIMTIQQNGEMTPCCDVGNLKCQPKFGNVLQDSPQKIMETMEASMKRLASGVSKNHENIKTGKPGIHVEEGIPPYCQ
;
A
#
# COMPACT_ATOMS: atom_id res chain seq x y z
N MET A 1 10.86 -0.07 -4.72
CA MET A 1 10.49 0.60 -3.45
C MET A 1 10.58 -0.38 -2.28
N LEU A 2 10.98 0.09 -1.09
CA LEU A 2 10.80 -0.65 0.16
C LEU A 2 9.57 -0.12 0.92
N SER A 3 8.70 -1.00 1.38
CA SER A 3 7.57 -0.69 2.24
C SER A 3 7.84 -1.23 3.64
N ILE A 4 8.24 -0.38 4.57
CA ILE A 4 8.64 -0.77 5.93
C ILE A 4 7.48 -0.52 6.88
N PHE A 5 7.08 -1.57 7.57
CA PHE A 5 6.06 -1.46 8.58
C PHE A 5 6.69 -0.94 9.86
N VAL A 6 6.15 0.16 10.35
CA VAL A 6 6.64 0.86 11.55
C VAL A 6 5.67 0.76 12.70
N GLU A 7 4.42 0.39 12.43
CA GLU A 7 3.33 0.34 13.39
C GLU A 7 2.33 -0.76 13.01
N THR A 8 1.85 -1.53 13.99
CA THR A 8 0.77 -2.49 13.79
C THR A 8 -0.58 -1.87 14.15
N SER A 9 -0.65 -1.06 15.19
CA SER A 9 -1.90 -0.48 15.67
C SER A 9 -2.49 0.54 14.69
N CYS A 10 -3.82 0.60 14.62
CA CYS A 10 -4.54 1.63 13.89
C CYS A 10 -5.83 1.99 14.62
N ASN A 11 -6.12 3.29 14.70
CA ASN A 11 -7.32 3.80 15.37
C ASN A 11 -8.61 3.35 14.67
N ARG A 12 -8.54 3.04 13.38
CA ARG A 12 -9.68 2.53 12.61
C ARG A 12 -9.95 1.05 12.87
N TYR A 13 -8.92 0.25 13.22
CA TYR A 13 -9.11 -1.15 13.64
C TYR A 13 -9.93 -1.21 14.92
N ASN A 14 -9.57 -0.37 15.89
CA ASN A 14 -10.22 -0.33 17.19
C ASN A 14 -11.68 0.16 17.15
N ARG A 15 -12.14 0.68 16.00
CA ARG A 15 -13.52 1.14 15.79
C ARG A 15 -14.29 0.26 14.80
N ASP A 16 -13.69 -0.83 14.33
CA ASP A 16 -14.22 -1.71 13.28
C ASP A 16 -14.53 -0.96 11.96
N GLU A 17 -13.87 0.18 11.71
CA GLU A 17 -14.12 1.06 10.55
C GLU A 17 -13.24 0.72 9.33
N CYS A 18 -12.55 -0.43 9.38
CA CYS A 18 -11.66 -0.92 8.33
C CYS A 18 -11.86 -2.44 8.13
N ILE A 19 -13.12 -2.84 7.86
CA ILE A 19 -13.54 -4.25 7.73
C ILE A 19 -12.75 -4.98 6.64
N SER A 20 -12.36 -4.26 5.58
CA SER A 20 -11.58 -4.79 4.44
C SER A 20 -10.06 -4.59 4.60
N CYS A 21 -9.57 -4.40 5.84
CA CYS A 21 -8.14 -4.18 6.07
C CYS A 21 -7.32 -5.46 5.98
N HIS A 22 -6.69 -5.68 4.83
CA HIS A 22 -5.88 -6.86 4.55
C HIS A 22 -4.66 -7.03 5.48
N VAL A 23 -4.16 -5.95 6.13
CA VAL A 23 -3.02 -6.03 7.06
C VAL A 23 -3.44 -6.28 8.52
N TYR A 24 -4.72 -6.11 8.89
CA TYR A 24 -5.11 -6.13 10.31
C TYR A 24 -4.94 -7.52 10.93
N GLU A 25 -5.64 -8.53 10.43
CA GLU A 25 -5.60 -9.88 11.03
C GLU A 25 -4.18 -10.45 11.10
N PRO A 26 -3.34 -10.37 10.04
CA PRO A 26 -1.99 -10.91 10.12
C PRO A 26 -1.08 -10.18 11.11
N LEU A 27 -1.27 -8.87 11.32
CA LEU A 27 -0.43 -8.12 12.27
C LEU A 27 -0.84 -8.33 13.73
N MET A 28 -2.10 -8.62 13.99
CA MET A 28 -2.62 -8.87 15.34
C MET A 28 -2.13 -10.20 15.94
N GLU A 29 -1.58 -11.11 15.13
CA GLU A 29 -0.97 -12.35 15.60
C GLU A 29 0.36 -12.11 16.33
N HIS A 30 1.03 -10.98 16.08
CA HIS A 30 2.28 -10.62 16.73
C HIS A 30 2.04 -10.12 18.16
N PRO A 31 2.95 -10.42 19.11
CA PRO A 31 2.89 -9.85 20.46
C PRO A 31 2.83 -8.32 20.42
N VAL A 32 2.04 -7.70 21.31
CA VAL A 32 1.92 -6.23 21.41
C VAL A 32 3.28 -5.55 21.60
N SER A 33 4.24 -6.22 22.26
CA SER A 33 5.62 -5.74 22.41
C SER A 33 6.37 -5.57 21.08
N GLU A 34 5.90 -6.16 19.99
CA GLU A 34 6.49 -6.13 18.66
C GLU A 34 5.72 -5.24 17.67
N TRP A 35 4.64 -4.60 18.12
CA TRP A 35 3.78 -3.77 17.25
C TRP A 35 4.47 -2.49 16.76
N HIS A 36 5.37 -1.94 17.56
CA HIS A 36 6.09 -0.72 17.25
C HIS A 36 7.51 -1.05 16.81
N LEU A 37 7.90 -0.60 15.62
CA LEU A 37 9.31 -0.61 15.24
C LEU A 37 10.07 0.36 16.15
N THR A 38 11.08 -0.14 16.85
CA THR A 38 11.94 0.69 17.72
C THR A 38 13.03 1.41 16.93
N VAL A 39 13.57 2.49 17.49
CA VAL A 39 14.74 3.21 16.95
C VAL A 39 15.95 2.29 16.73
N GLU A 40 16.20 1.34 17.64
CA GLU A 40 17.31 0.39 17.52
C GLU A 40 17.10 -0.62 16.39
N GLN A 41 15.87 -1.13 16.23
CA GLN A 41 15.53 -1.99 15.09
C GLN A 41 15.67 -1.21 13.78
N ALA A 42 15.14 0.01 13.70
CA ALA A 42 15.27 0.85 12.50
C ALA A 42 16.74 1.09 12.11
N LYS A 43 17.64 1.34 13.08
CA LYS A 43 19.09 1.46 12.82
C LYS A 43 19.67 0.20 12.20
N ARG A 44 19.37 -0.96 12.80
CA ARG A 44 19.82 -2.27 12.30
C ARG A 44 19.28 -2.57 10.90
N MET A 45 18.00 -2.29 10.65
CA MET A 45 17.38 -2.43 9.33
C MET A 45 18.07 -1.52 8.31
N ALA A 46 18.25 -0.24 8.61
CA ALA A 46 18.88 0.72 7.72
C ALA A 46 20.32 0.31 7.35
N GLU A 47 21.11 -0.17 8.33
CA GLU A 47 22.44 -0.70 8.08
C GLU A 47 22.40 -1.95 7.19
N LYS A 48 21.48 -2.88 7.45
CA LYS A 48 21.33 -4.08 6.61
C LYS A 48 20.92 -3.75 5.18
N ILE A 49 19.93 -2.85 5.01
CA ILE A 49 19.41 -2.42 3.71
C ILE A 49 20.54 -1.85 2.85
N LYS A 50 21.42 -1.02 3.42
CA LYS A 50 22.59 -0.47 2.71
C LYS A 50 23.53 -1.55 2.19
N ASN A 51 23.65 -2.65 2.92
CA ASN A 51 24.61 -3.73 2.65
C ASN A 51 24.05 -4.86 1.78
N VAL A 52 22.76 -4.83 1.43
CA VAL A 52 22.12 -5.81 0.54
C VAL A 52 21.71 -5.10 -0.75
N GLU A 53 22.38 -5.41 -1.86
CA GLU A 53 22.27 -4.67 -3.13
C GLU A 53 20.83 -4.49 -3.62
N VAL A 54 20.02 -5.56 -3.60
CA VAL A 54 18.62 -5.51 -4.03
C VAL A 54 17.80 -4.60 -3.13
N LEU A 55 17.98 -4.68 -1.80
CA LEU A 55 17.27 -3.83 -0.85
C LEU A 55 17.69 -2.35 -0.98
N ASN A 56 18.98 -2.09 -1.15
CA ASN A 56 19.49 -0.75 -1.36
C ASN A 56 18.91 -0.15 -2.66
N SER A 57 18.91 -0.90 -3.75
CA SER A 57 18.35 -0.46 -5.04
C SER A 57 16.85 -0.11 -4.93
N LEU A 58 16.09 -0.93 -4.20
CA LEU A 58 14.69 -0.65 -3.90
C LEU A 58 14.49 0.59 -3.03
N ALA A 59 15.38 0.80 -2.05
CA ALA A 59 15.36 1.97 -1.17
C ALA A 59 15.70 3.26 -1.92
N GLN A 60 16.60 3.22 -2.90
CA GLN A 60 16.94 4.40 -3.71
C GLN A 60 15.76 4.91 -4.54
N GLN A 61 14.79 4.05 -4.86
CA GLN A 61 13.53 4.51 -5.47
C GLN A 61 12.68 5.25 -4.44
N GLU A 62 12.36 4.60 -3.33
CA GLU A 62 11.62 5.16 -2.20
C GLU A 62 11.61 4.17 -1.02
N ILE A 63 11.64 4.70 0.20
CA ILE A 63 11.25 3.98 1.42
C ILE A 63 9.92 4.54 1.90
N ASN A 64 8.90 3.70 1.95
CA ASN A 64 7.59 4.01 2.48
C ASN A 64 7.46 3.48 3.91
N LEU A 65 7.08 4.33 4.86
CA LEU A 65 6.79 3.98 6.24
C LEU A 65 5.28 3.79 6.42
N THR A 66 4.85 2.57 6.71
CA THR A 66 3.44 2.16 6.73
C THR A 66 3.16 1.05 7.77
N GLY A 67 2.12 0.25 7.58
CA GLY A 67 1.67 -0.83 8.46
C GLY A 67 0.20 -0.65 8.82
N GLY A 68 -0.09 -0.47 10.11
CA GLY A 68 -1.34 0.12 10.61
C GLY A 68 -1.35 1.63 10.38
N GLU A 69 -1.37 2.41 11.44
CA GLU A 69 -1.29 3.86 11.36
C GLU A 69 0.07 4.37 11.81
N ALA A 70 0.99 4.57 10.86
CA ALA A 70 2.40 4.89 11.11
C ALA A 70 2.62 6.05 12.10
N THR A 71 1.71 7.04 12.14
CA THR A 71 1.82 8.18 13.06
C THR A 71 1.55 7.83 14.53
N GLN A 72 1.01 6.65 14.84
CA GLN A 72 0.87 6.17 16.21
C GLN A 72 2.20 5.81 16.84
N ASN A 73 3.17 5.33 16.04
CA ASN A 73 4.51 5.03 16.54
C ASN A 73 5.12 6.29 17.18
N PRO A 74 5.49 6.24 18.47
CA PRO A 74 5.96 7.41 19.18
C PRO A 74 7.29 7.97 18.67
N ASP A 75 8.09 7.12 18.03
CA ASP A 75 9.44 7.40 17.57
C ASP A 75 9.51 7.62 16.05
N ILE A 76 8.35 7.74 15.37
CA ILE A 76 8.27 7.78 13.90
C ILE A 76 9.13 8.88 13.26
N VAL A 77 9.28 10.03 13.92
CA VAL A 77 10.14 11.13 13.44
C VAL A 77 11.61 10.70 13.44
N GLU A 78 12.06 9.99 14.48
CA GLU A 78 13.44 9.51 14.57
C GLU A 78 13.69 8.34 13.61
N ILE A 79 12.71 7.44 13.48
CA ILE A 79 12.73 6.35 12.49
C ILE A 79 12.84 6.92 11.06
N CYS A 80 12.08 7.98 10.75
CA CYS A 80 12.18 8.69 9.48
C CYS A 80 13.59 9.20 9.22
N LYS A 81 14.23 9.88 10.19
CA LYS A 81 15.62 10.35 10.05
C LYS A 81 16.60 9.20 9.80
N ILE A 82 16.41 8.07 10.47
CA ILE A 82 17.27 6.89 10.30
C ILE A 82 17.18 6.37 8.87
N PHE A 83 15.98 6.19 8.33
CA PHE A 83 15.81 5.74 6.94
C PHE A 83 16.22 6.81 5.92
N GLN A 84 16.16 8.09 6.28
CA GLN A 84 16.73 9.16 5.47
C GLN A 84 18.26 9.07 5.32
N THR A 85 18.95 8.33 6.20
CA THR A 85 20.37 8.02 6.01
C THR A 85 20.62 7.00 4.89
N VAL A 86 19.59 6.28 4.43
CA VAL A 86 19.65 5.31 3.31
C VAL A 86 19.30 5.99 1.99
N THR A 87 18.23 6.79 1.98
CA THR A 87 17.71 7.49 0.81
C THR A 87 17.04 8.81 1.24
N PRO A 88 17.14 9.91 0.47
CA PRO A 88 16.31 11.09 0.76
C PRO A 88 14.83 10.89 0.44
N HIS A 89 14.49 9.84 -0.33
CA HIS A 89 13.13 9.53 -0.79
C HIS A 89 12.36 8.73 0.25
N VAL A 90 12.16 9.31 1.43
CA VAL A 90 11.32 8.72 2.49
C VAL A 90 9.92 9.28 2.40
N CYS A 91 8.93 8.39 2.41
CA CYS A 91 7.52 8.70 2.47
C CYS A 91 6.88 8.05 3.71
N LEU A 92 5.85 8.67 4.26
CA LEU A 92 4.98 8.09 5.27
C LEU A 92 3.55 8.04 4.75
N HIS A 93 2.90 6.88 4.89
CA HIS A 93 1.47 6.71 4.60
C HIS A 93 0.65 6.87 5.89
N THR A 94 -0.45 7.63 5.83
CA THR A 94 -1.36 7.83 6.97
C THR A 94 -2.83 7.79 6.55
N ASN A 95 -3.70 7.35 7.44
CA ASN A 95 -5.14 7.49 7.31
C ASN A 95 -5.65 8.91 7.53
N LEU A 96 -4.80 9.82 8.04
CA LEU A 96 -5.13 11.22 8.36
C LEU A 96 -6.40 11.42 9.22
N ASP A 97 -6.91 10.38 9.89
CA ASP A 97 -7.99 10.47 10.86
C ASP A 97 -7.40 10.97 12.19
N ILE A 98 -7.21 12.28 12.26
CA ILE A 98 -6.59 13.00 13.38
C ILE A 98 -7.64 13.93 13.99
N LEU A 99 -7.73 13.93 15.33
CA LEU A 99 -8.78 14.67 16.04
C LEU A 99 -8.46 16.16 16.23
N SER A 100 -7.18 16.53 16.25
CA SER A 100 -6.77 17.91 16.58
C SER A 100 -5.34 18.22 16.13
N GLU A 101 -5.10 19.46 15.74
CA GLU A 101 -3.77 20.02 15.51
C GLU A 101 -2.89 20.04 16.77
N LYS A 102 -3.49 19.98 17.96
CA LYS A 102 -2.75 19.88 19.23
C LYS A 102 -2.29 18.45 19.52
N SER A 103 -2.70 17.47 18.71
CA SER A 103 -2.35 16.07 18.94
C SER A 103 -0.87 15.79 18.64
N LYS A 104 -0.29 14.84 19.38
CA LYS A 104 1.07 14.36 19.10
C LYS A 104 1.20 13.78 17.70
N ARG A 105 0.16 13.10 17.20
CA ARG A 105 0.11 12.55 15.83
C ARG A 105 0.29 13.65 14.77
N TRP A 106 -0.42 14.77 14.91
CA TRP A 106 -0.24 15.92 14.01
C TRP A 106 1.15 16.53 14.12
N SER A 107 1.66 16.76 15.34
CA SER A 107 3.01 17.29 15.54
C SER A 107 4.07 16.46 14.81
N ARG A 108 3.98 15.13 14.91
CA ARG A 108 4.89 14.20 14.22
C ARG A 108 4.83 14.36 12.70
N LEU A 109 3.64 14.47 12.12
CA LEU A 109 3.48 14.70 10.67
C LEU A 109 4.12 16.03 10.23
N VAL A 110 3.89 17.10 10.99
CA VAL A 110 4.52 18.40 10.71
C VAL A 110 6.04 18.31 10.76
N GLU A 111 6.60 17.60 11.75
CA GLU A 111 8.04 17.37 11.85
C GLU A 111 8.58 16.56 10.66
N ILE A 112 7.89 15.51 10.23
CA ILE A 112 8.25 14.69 9.06
C ILE A 112 8.27 15.53 7.77
N MET A 113 7.24 16.35 7.53
CA MET A 113 7.22 17.24 6.36
C MET A 113 8.32 18.30 6.41
N LYS A 114 8.67 18.80 7.61
CA LYS A 114 9.82 19.71 7.80
C LYS A 114 11.16 19.01 7.49
N LEU A 115 11.26 17.71 7.72
CA LEU A 115 12.39 16.87 7.28
C LEU A 115 12.40 16.59 5.77
N LYS A 116 11.46 17.16 5.01
CA LYS A 116 11.30 16.96 3.55
C LYS A 116 10.93 15.53 3.13
N ALA A 117 10.51 14.69 4.09
CA ALA A 117 9.83 13.44 3.77
C ALA A 117 8.40 13.74 3.30
N ARG A 118 7.91 12.93 2.36
CA ARG A 118 6.55 13.08 1.80
C ARG A 118 5.53 12.39 2.71
N VAL A 119 4.38 13.02 2.95
CA VAL A 119 3.25 12.39 3.65
C VAL A 119 2.15 12.11 2.64
N ASP A 120 1.88 10.84 2.40
CA ASP A 120 0.79 10.39 1.53
C ASP A 120 -0.39 9.90 2.36
N ILE A 121 -1.58 9.94 1.78
CA ILE A 121 -2.82 9.63 2.50
C ILE A 121 -3.58 8.48 1.88
N THR A 122 -4.34 7.77 2.69
CA THR A 122 -5.45 6.93 2.20
C THR A 122 -6.75 7.67 2.44
N LEU A 123 -7.55 7.85 1.38
CA LEU A 123 -8.85 8.52 1.47
C LEU A 123 -9.84 7.63 2.24
N TYR A 124 -10.53 8.22 3.21
CA TYR A 124 -11.59 7.58 3.97
C TYR A 124 -12.83 8.48 4.01
N PRO A 125 -13.83 8.25 3.12
CA PRO A 125 -15.03 9.07 3.05
C PRO A 125 -15.80 9.21 4.36
N THR A 126 -15.72 8.24 5.26
CA THR A 126 -16.43 8.23 6.55
C THR A 126 -15.97 9.32 7.52
N VAL A 127 -14.73 9.80 7.37
CA VAL A 127 -14.12 10.83 8.23
C VAL A 127 -13.66 12.05 7.43
N TRP A 128 -14.12 12.15 6.17
CA TRP A 128 -13.69 13.19 5.24
C TRP A 128 -13.97 14.59 5.79
N GLU A 129 -15.24 14.90 6.04
CA GLU A 129 -15.66 16.23 6.51
C GLU A 129 -15.27 16.50 7.97
N SER A 130 -15.28 15.47 8.82
CA SER A 130 -15.00 15.64 10.25
C SER A 130 -13.50 15.77 10.57
N SER A 131 -12.62 15.28 9.70
CA SER A 131 -11.18 15.25 9.96
C SER A 131 -10.32 15.40 8.69
N GLN A 132 -10.34 14.44 7.75
CA GLN A 132 -9.31 14.35 6.72
C GLN A 132 -9.19 15.60 5.86
N LYS A 133 -10.32 16.18 5.45
CA LYS A 133 -10.35 17.39 4.61
C LYS A 133 -9.55 18.51 5.26
N ILE A 134 -9.81 18.80 6.53
CA ILE A 134 -9.16 19.89 7.29
C ILE A 134 -7.65 19.69 7.34
N PHE A 135 -7.19 18.48 7.63
CA PHE A 135 -5.75 18.20 7.73
C PHE A 135 -5.08 18.08 6.36
N LEU A 136 -5.82 17.69 5.32
CA LEU A 136 -5.30 17.67 3.96
C LEU A 136 -4.99 19.08 3.49
N GLU A 137 -5.85 20.07 3.79
CA GLU A 137 -5.56 21.48 3.51
C GLU A 137 -4.22 21.92 4.11
N LYS A 138 -3.99 21.55 5.36
CA LYS A 138 -2.74 21.88 6.07
C LYS A 138 -1.53 21.14 5.51
N ILE A 139 -1.70 19.90 5.05
CA ILE A 139 -0.63 19.17 4.35
C ILE A 139 -0.24 19.92 3.08
N LEU A 140 -1.20 20.43 2.30
CA LEU A 140 -0.90 21.19 1.07
C LEU A 140 -0.12 22.50 1.34
N GLU A 141 -0.21 23.06 2.54
CA GLU A 141 0.60 24.22 2.95
C GLU A 141 2.06 23.84 3.29
N LEU A 142 2.31 22.56 3.63
CA LEU A 142 3.58 22.09 4.17
C LEU A 142 4.41 21.27 3.17
N GLN A 143 3.78 20.70 2.15
CA GLN A 143 4.44 19.95 1.08
C GLN A 143 3.80 20.21 -0.28
N ASN A 144 4.58 20.06 -1.34
CA ASN A 144 4.14 20.26 -2.73
C ASN A 144 4.04 18.95 -3.53
N LYS A 145 4.05 17.80 -2.85
CA LYS A 145 3.91 16.48 -3.47
C LYS A 145 2.95 15.65 -2.62
N LEU A 146 2.02 14.96 -3.23
CA LEU A 146 1.05 14.12 -2.53
C LEU A 146 0.61 12.95 -3.41
N ILE A 147 0.60 11.75 -2.84
CA ILE A 147 -0.16 10.63 -3.39
C ILE A 147 -1.38 10.39 -2.51
N VAL A 148 -2.54 10.23 -3.16
CA VAL A 148 -3.78 9.79 -2.51
C VAL A 148 -4.08 8.37 -2.94
N ASN A 149 -4.07 7.45 -1.97
CA ASN A 149 -4.55 6.09 -2.15
C ASN A 149 -6.09 6.08 -1.98
N VAL A 150 -6.78 5.56 -2.98
CA VAL A 150 -8.23 5.40 -3.01
C VAL A 150 -8.53 3.92 -2.95
N VAL A 151 -8.97 3.44 -1.78
CA VAL A 151 -9.38 2.05 -1.59
C VAL A 151 -10.88 1.97 -1.84
N TYR A 152 -11.31 1.16 -2.81
CA TYR A 152 -12.72 1.14 -3.23
C TYR A 152 -13.29 -0.27 -3.34
N GLU A 153 -14.54 -0.45 -2.89
CA GLU A 153 -15.23 -1.74 -2.91
C GLU A 153 -16.13 -1.92 -4.15
N SER A 154 -16.50 -0.83 -4.81
CA SER A 154 -17.42 -0.84 -5.96
C SER A 154 -17.18 0.37 -6.86
N LEU A 155 -17.66 0.33 -8.12
CA LEU A 155 -17.61 1.50 -8.99
C LEU A 155 -18.37 2.72 -8.42
N PRO A 156 -19.57 2.59 -7.83
CA PRO A 156 -20.24 3.72 -7.18
C PRO A 156 -19.44 4.32 -6.00
N ASP A 157 -18.75 3.47 -5.23
CA ASP A 157 -17.86 3.93 -4.16
C ASP A 157 -16.65 4.69 -4.74
N LEU A 158 -15.99 4.12 -5.75
CA LEU A 158 -14.91 4.81 -6.47
C LEU A 158 -15.37 6.15 -7.05
N LYS A 159 -16.55 6.21 -7.67
CA LYS A 159 -17.15 7.46 -8.19
C LYS A 159 -17.29 8.50 -7.08
N LYS A 160 -17.84 8.11 -5.93
CA LYS A 160 -18.00 8.99 -4.77
C LYS A 160 -16.65 9.52 -4.29
N GLN A 161 -15.65 8.66 -4.18
CA GLN A 161 -14.31 9.01 -3.72
C GLN A 161 -13.58 9.97 -4.67
N ILE A 162 -13.64 9.72 -5.98
CA ILE A 162 -13.07 10.62 -6.99
C ILE A 162 -13.75 11.98 -6.97
N ASN A 163 -15.08 12.03 -6.83
CA ASN A 163 -15.81 13.28 -6.75
C ASN A 163 -15.43 14.10 -5.50
N LEU A 164 -15.22 13.46 -4.35
CA LEU A 164 -14.73 14.15 -3.14
C LEU A 164 -13.38 14.84 -3.39
N LEU A 165 -12.44 14.15 -4.03
CA LEU A 165 -11.14 14.74 -4.36
C LEU A 165 -11.27 15.84 -5.42
N LEU A 166 -12.09 15.61 -6.45
CA LEU A 166 -12.31 16.56 -7.53
C LEU A 166 -12.86 17.88 -7.00
N ASP A 167 -13.91 17.82 -6.17
CA ASP A 167 -14.50 19.01 -5.56
C ASP A 167 -13.50 19.73 -4.67
N PHE A 168 -12.75 18.98 -3.84
CA PHE A 168 -11.70 19.54 -3.00
C PHE A 168 -10.62 20.29 -3.79
N PHE A 169 -10.02 19.67 -4.81
CA PHE A 169 -8.96 20.30 -5.59
C PHE A 169 -9.47 21.44 -6.48
N ARG A 170 -10.76 21.38 -6.87
CA ARG A 170 -11.44 22.48 -7.56
C ARG A 170 -11.55 23.69 -6.66
N ASP A 171 -11.96 23.51 -5.41
CA ASP A 171 -12.02 24.58 -4.41
C ASP A 171 -10.64 25.18 -4.11
N LYS A 172 -9.57 24.38 -4.21
CA LYS A 172 -8.17 24.86 -4.08
C LYS A 172 -7.61 25.52 -5.34
N GLY A 173 -8.33 25.50 -6.46
CA GLY A 173 -7.87 26.08 -7.72
C GLY A 173 -6.65 25.39 -8.34
N ILE A 174 -6.42 24.11 -8.00
CA ILE A 174 -5.27 23.33 -8.52
C ILE A 174 -5.67 22.65 -9.84
N THR A 175 -5.62 23.41 -10.93
CA THR A 175 -6.27 23.06 -12.20
C THR A 175 -5.76 21.75 -12.82
N HIS A 176 -4.45 21.51 -12.88
CA HIS A 176 -3.91 20.28 -13.47
C HIS A 176 -4.32 19.02 -12.72
N VAL A 177 -4.55 19.12 -11.41
CA VAL A 177 -5.08 18.01 -10.61
C VAL A 177 -6.57 17.81 -10.90
N THR A 178 -7.32 18.91 -11.03
CA THR A 178 -8.75 18.81 -11.39
C THR A 178 -8.97 18.23 -12.78
N GLU A 179 -8.11 18.54 -13.75
CA GLU A 179 -8.18 17.96 -15.11
C GLU A 179 -8.00 16.43 -15.07
N LEU A 180 -7.03 15.96 -14.29
CA LEU A 180 -6.81 14.54 -14.08
C LEU A 180 -8.03 13.88 -13.42
N LEU A 181 -8.49 14.43 -12.30
CA LEU A 181 -9.64 13.88 -11.56
C LEU A 181 -10.95 13.95 -12.35
N GLN A 182 -11.12 14.95 -13.22
CA GLN A 182 -12.26 15.06 -14.13
C GLN A 182 -12.24 13.92 -15.17
N THR A 183 -11.05 13.55 -15.68
CA THR A 183 -10.87 12.41 -16.58
C THR A 183 -11.27 11.11 -15.89
N TYR A 184 -10.80 10.90 -14.65
CA TYR A 184 -11.24 9.76 -13.83
C TYR A 184 -12.75 9.77 -13.62
N ALA A 185 -13.33 10.90 -13.21
CA ALA A 185 -14.76 11.03 -12.92
C ALA A 185 -15.62 10.65 -14.13
N GLN A 186 -15.27 11.14 -15.33
CA GLN A 186 -16.00 10.85 -16.56
C GLN A 186 -15.92 9.36 -16.94
N LYS A 187 -14.72 8.77 -16.89
CA LYS A 187 -14.54 7.35 -17.21
C LYS A 187 -15.29 6.43 -16.24
N ILE A 188 -15.20 6.73 -14.94
CA ILE A 188 -15.93 5.97 -13.92
C ILE A 188 -17.43 6.15 -14.07
N GLU A 189 -17.91 7.36 -14.40
CA GLU A 189 -19.33 7.59 -14.66
C GLU A 189 -19.83 6.79 -15.85
N ASN A 190 -19.07 6.72 -16.95
CA ASN A 190 -19.40 5.88 -18.10
C ASN A 190 -19.49 4.40 -17.68
N LEU A 191 -18.51 3.90 -16.92
CA LEU A 191 -18.52 2.52 -16.42
C LEU A 191 -19.74 2.26 -15.51
N VAL A 192 -20.06 3.16 -14.58
CA VAL A 192 -21.24 2.99 -13.70
C VAL A 192 -22.54 2.96 -14.50
N ASN A 193 -22.67 3.77 -15.55
CA ASN A 193 -23.91 3.89 -16.32
C ASN A 193 -24.08 2.78 -17.35
N GLU A 194 -23.02 2.44 -18.08
CA GLU A 194 -23.07 1.49 -19.21
C GLU A 194 -22.72 0.06 -18.79
N HIS A 195 -21.89 -0.08 -17.75
CA HIS A 195 -21.34 -1.36 -17.31
C HIS A 195 -21.32 -1.48 -15.77
N PRO A 196 -22.47 -1.38 -15.08
CA PRO A 196 -22.54 -1.43 -13.61
C PRO A 196 -22.05 -2.74 -12.99
N HIS A 197 -21.87 -3.77 -13.82
CA HIS A 197 -21.31 -5.07 -13.47
C HIS A 197 -20.03 -5.38 -14.28
N CYS A 198 -19.23 -4.36 -14.61
CA CYS A 198 -18.00 -4.54 -15.37
C CYS A 198 -17.07 -5.53 -14.67
N ASP A 199 -16.39 -6.35 -15.47
CA ASP A 199 -15.30 -7.19 -14.99
C ASP A 199 -13.98 -6.41 -14.96
N GLU A 200 -12.93 -7.04 -14.38
CA GLU A 200 -11.61 -6.43 -14.23
C GLU A 200 -11.01 -6.08 -15.61
N LYS A 201 -11.22 -6.94 -16.61
CA LYS A 201 -10.67 -6.72 -17.95
C LYS A 201 -11.26 -5.47 -18.59
N LEU A 202 -12.57 -5.29 -18.50
CA LEU A 202 -13.27 -4.12 -19.02
C LEU A 202 -12.83 -2.86 -18.26
N PHE A 203 -12.72 -2.93 -16.94
CA PHE A 203 -12.22 -1.83 -16.12
C PHE A 203 -10.80 -1.42 -16.50
N THR A 204 -9.85 -2.37 -16.51
CA THR A 204 -8.45 -2.10 -16.85
C THR A 204 -8.31 -1.57 -18.28
N THR A 205 -9.11 -2.08 -19.22
CA THR A 205 -9.12 -1.57 -20.60
C THR A 205 -9.64 -0.13 -20.66
N HIS A 206 -10.72 0.17 -19.93
CA HIS A 206 -11.35 1.49 -19.93
C HIS A 206 -10.51 2.55 -19.19
N MET A 207 -9.78 2.12 -18.16
CA MET A 207 -8.95 2.99 -17.33
C MET A 207 -7.48 3.07 -17.80
N GLY A 208 -7.01 2.13 -18.61
CA GLY A 208 -5.58 1.86 -18.85
C GLY A 208 -4.78 2.97 -19.55
N ASP A 209 -5.44 3.90 -20.23
CA ASP A 209 -4.86 5.09 -20.85
C ASP A 209 -4.96 6.34 -19.95
N THR A 210 -5.39 6.17 -18.69
CA THR A 210 -5.49 7.29 -17.73
C THR A 210 -4.17 7.45 -16.98
N GLU A 211 -3.64 8.66 -17.01
CA GLU A 211 -2.43 9.02 -16.25
C GLU A 211 -2.62 8.79 -14.74
N ALA A 212 -1.57 8.36 -14.05
CA ALA A 212 -1.60 8.22 -12.59
C ALA A 212 -1.13 9.48 -11.84
N PHE A 213 -0.51 10.43 -12.57
CA PHE A 213 0.10 11.62 -12.00
C PHE A 213 -0.29 12.89 -12.76
N ALA A 214 -0.50 13.96 -12.01
CA ALA A 214 -0.59 15.32 -12.53
C ALA A 214 0.59 16.11 -11.96
N SER A 215 1.53 16.50 -12.83
CA SER A 215 2.80 17.12 -12.41
C SER A 215 2.95 18.53 -12.98
N LYS A 216 3.06 19.51 -12.08
CA LYS A 216 3.50 20.89 -12.35
C LYS A 216 4.56 21.28 -11.30
N PRO A 217 5.42 22.28 -11.57
CA PRO A 217 6.45 22.71 -10.62
C PRO A 217 5.90 23.07 -9.23
N ASP A 218 4.70 23.66 -9.19
CA ASP A 218 4.09 24.13 -7.95
C ASP A 218 3.48 23.00 -7.11
N PHE A 219 3.00 21.93 -7.76
CA PHE A 219 2.39 20.80 -7.07
C PHE A 219 2.41 19.53 -7.93
N ILE A 220 2.83 18.41 -7.33
CA ILE A 220 2.76 17.08 -7.93
C ILE A 220 1.73 16.25 -7.18
N PHE A 221 0.75 15.76 -7.92
CA PHE A 221 -0.29 14.88 -7.41
C PHE A 221 -0.16 13.50 -8.05
N GLY A 222 -0.29 12.46 -7.24
CA GLY A 222 -0.48 11.09 -7.69
C GLY A 222 -1.79 10.53 -7.13
N ILE A 223 -2.44 9.68 -7.91
CA ILE A 223 -3.58 8.90 -7.45
C ILE A 223 -3.30 7.42 -7.62
N SER A 224 -3.56 6.65 -6.57
CA SER A 224 -3.37 5.21 -6.54
C SER A 224 -4.71 4.56 -6.27
N LEU A 225 -5.25 3.83 -7.25
CA LEU A 225 -6.54 3.15 -7.11
C LEU A 225 -6.31 1.71 -6.66
N LEU A 226 -6.87 1.36 -5.51
CA LEU A 226 -6.70 0.05 -4.89
C LEU A 226 -8.07 -0.60 -4.72
N PRO A 227 -8.40 -1.67 -5.46
CA PRO A 227 -9.62 -2.43 -5.18
C PRO A 227 -9.51 -3.00 -3.77
N ALA A 228 -10.58 -2.87 -2.98
CA ALA A 228 -10.68 -3.54 -1.70
C ALA A 228 -10.78 -5.06 -1.93
N PHE A 229 -10.19 -5.84 -1.05
CA PHE A 229 -10.34 -7.29 -1.07
C PHE A 229 -10.35 -7.79 0.37
N ASP A 230 -11.29 -8.68 0.65
CA ASP A 230 -11.33 -9.38 1.92
C ASP A 230 -10.26 -10.49 1.92
N VAL A 231 -9.60 -10.67 3.06
CA VAL A 231 -8.61 -11.71 3.30
C VAL A 231 -9.07 -12.48 4.52
N ASP A 232 -9.33 -13.77 4.34
CA ASP A 232 -9.75 -14.65 5.43
C ASP A 232 -8.63 -14.82 6.46
N LYS A 233 -9.01 -15.39 7.62
CA LYS A 233 -8.09 -15.71 8.73
C LYS A 233 -6.85 -16.52 8.35
N ASN A 234 -6.83 -17.20 7.20
CA ASN A 234 -5.68 -17.98 6.74
C ASN A 234 -4.78 -17.18 5.79
N GLY A 235 -5.13 -15.94 5.48
CA GLY A 235 -4.43 -15.11 4.50
C GLY A 235 -4.90 -15.37 3.07
N TYR A 236 -6.06 -15.99 2.87
CA TYR A 236 -6.60 -16.22 1.53
C TYR A 236 -7.55 -15.11 1.15
N ARG A 237 -7.45 -14.62 -0.09
CA ARG A 237 -8.46 -13.70 -0.60
C ARG A 237 -9.82 -14.38 -0.60
N ALA A 238 -10.85 -13.71 -0.07
CA ALA A 238 -12.21 -14.13 -0.33
C ALA A 238 -12.41 -14.12 -1.85
N MET A 239 -12.90 -15.23 -2.41
CA MET A 239 -13.05 -15.38 -3.87
C MET A 239 -14.06 -14.40 -4.49
N THR A 240 -14.71 -13.59 -3.66
CA THR A 240 -15.57 -12.47 -4.02
C THR A 240 -14.88 -11.16 -3.64
N SER A 241 -13.75 -10.82 -4.28
CA SER A 241 -13.18 -9.47 -4.15
C SER A 241 -14.04 -8.50 -4.96
N LEU A 242 -14.97 -7.83 -4.28
CA LEU A 242 -15.67 -6.65 -4.79
C LEU A 242 -14.62 -5.56 -5.02
N PRO A 243 -14.38 -5.14 -6.28
CA PRO A 243 -15.43 -4.66 -7.18
C PRO A 243 -15.73 -5.54 -8.40
N PHE A 244 -14.97 -6.61 -8.67
CA PHE A 244 -15.07 -7.36 -9.93
C PHE A 244 -15.68 -8.74 -9.71
N PRO A 245 -17.00 -8.90 -9.91
CA PRO A 245 -17.72 -10.07 -9.41
C PRO A 245 -17.64 -11.30 -10.33
N ARG A 246 -16.82 -11.32 -11.39
CA ARG A 246 -16.91 -12.35 -12.45
C ARG A 246 -15.62 -12.86 -13.08
N ASP A 247 -14.48 -12.21 -12.88
CA ASP A 247 -13.21 -12.63 -13.49
C ASP A 247 -12.21 -13.11 -12.44
N LYS A 248 -11.39 -14.08 -12.85
CA LYS A 248 -10.28 -14.62 -12.06
C LYS A 248 -9.19 -13.56 -11.93
N TYR A 249 -9.03 -12.96 -10.75
CA TYR A 249 -7.89 -12.09 -10.49
C TYR A 249 -6.59 -12.90 -10.53
N LEU A 250 -5.77 -12.70 -11.57
CA LEU A 250 -4.47 -13.33 -11.72
C LEU A 250 -3.44 -12.46 -11.01
N ILE A 251 -2.85 -12.95 -9.92
CA ILE A 251 -1.77 -12.23 -9.22
C ILE A 251 -0.56 -12.13 -10.17
N GLY A 252 -0.37 -10.95 -10.76
CA GLY A 252 0.67 -10.63 -11.74
C GLY A 252 2.04 -10.36 -11.12
N CYS A 253 2.47 -11.19 -10.18
CA CYS A 253 3.58 -10.86 -9.29
C CYS A 253 4.92 -10.70 -10.03
N PRO A 254 5.55 -9.50 -10.10
CA PRO A 254 6.81 -9.32 -10.81
C PRO A 254 7.93 -10.24 -10.28
N ALA A 255 7.89 -10.57 -8.98
CA ALA A 255 8.86 -11.49 -8.37
C ALA A 255 8.82 -12.90 -8.97
N ALA A 256 7.68 -13.33 -9.50
CA ALA A 256 7.56 -14.59 -10.24
C ALA A 256 8.25 -14.55 -11.61
N ARG A 257 8.52 -13.34 -12.13
CA ARG A 257 9.25 -13.07 -13.39
C ARG A 257 10.71 -12.66 -13.15
N GLY A 258 11.18 -12.74 -11.91
CA GLY A 258 12.57 -12.45 -11.53
C GLY A 258 12.86 -10.98 -11.24
N SER A 259 11.85 -10.11 -11.15
CA SER A 259 12.03 -8.72 -10.72
C SER A 259 11.30 -8.43 -9.41
N ILE A 260 11.92 -7.69 -8.50
CA ILE A 260 11.24 -7.21 -7.31
C ILE A 260 11.08 -5.71 -7.49
N ASP A 261 9.84 -5.25 -7.58
CA ASP A 261 9.53 -3.82 -7.71
C ASP A 261 9.19 -3.20 -6.34
N ILE A 262 8.58 -4.01 -5.45
CA ILE A 262 8.23 -3.65 -4.08
C ILE A 262 8.64 -4.78 -3.14
N MET A 263 9.27 -4.43 -2.02
CA MET A 263 9.54 -5.35 -0.91
C MET A 263 8.92 -4.80 0.37
N THR A 264 8.01 -5.56 0.97
CA THR A 264 7.46 -5.25 2.29
C THR A 264 8.34 -5.85 3.37
N ILE A 265 8.69 -5.05 4.39
CA ILE A 265 9.48 -5.45 5.55
C ILE A 265 8.63 -5.20 6.80
N GLN A 266 8.30 -6.26 7.53
CA GLN A 266 7.55 -6.16 8.79
C GLN A 266 8.44 -5.68 9.95
N GLN A 267 7.85 -5.25 11.07
CA GLN A 267 8.55 -4.77 12.26
C GLN A 267 9.53 -5.80 12.83
N ASN A 268 9.17 -7.09 12.74
CA ASN A 268 10.01 -8.22 13.14
C ASN A 268 11.12 -8.55 12.13
N GLY A 269 11.20 -7.80 11.03
CA GLY A 269 12.18 -7.92 9.97
C GLY A 269 11.82 -8.87 8.83
N GLU A 270 10.70 -9.60 8.91
CA GLU A 270 10.28 -10.50 7.84
C GLU A 270 10.06 -9.75 6.53
N MET A 271 10.64 -10.29 5.45
CA MET A 271 10.56 -9.70 4.12
C MET A 271 9.62 -10.50 3.22
N THR A 272 8.71 -9.80 2.55
CA THR A 272 7.82 -10.41 1.56
C THR A 272 7.61 -9.44 0.38
N PRO A 273 7.91 -9.84 -0.87
CA PRO A 273 7.79 -8.98 -2.05
C PRO A 273 6.33 -8.96 -2.56
N CYS A 274 5.35 -8.99 -1.65
CA CYS A 274 3.96 -9.18 -2.03
C CYS A 274 3.53 -8.14 -3.06
N CYS A 275 3.00 -8.68 -4.15
CA CYS A 275 2.49 -7.96 -5.30
C CYS A 275 1.10 -7.35 -5.04
N ASP A 276 0.53 -7.71 -3.90
CA ASP A 276 -0.60 -7.08 -3.27
C ASP A 276 -0.10 -6.57 -1.93
N VAL A 277 -0.11 -5.25 -1.76
CA VAL A 277 0.20 -4.63 -0.48
C VAL A 277 -0.69 -5.33 0.55
N GLY A 278 -0.06 -6.14 1.40
CA GLY A 278 -0.59 -6.62 2.66
C GLY A 278 -1.32 -7.97 2.73
N ASN A 279 -1.11 -8.93 1.82
CA ASN A 279 -1.20 -10.33 2.23
C ASN A 279 0.11 -10.77 2.92
N LEU A 280 0.22 -10.50 4.22
CA LEU A 280 1.43 -10.80 5.01
C LEU A 280 1.66 -12.30 5.27
N LYS A 281 0.67 -13.14 4.93
CA LYS A 281 0.74 -14.59 5.01
C LYS A 281 1.20 -15.23 3.70
N CYS A 282 1.41 -14.45 2.63
CA CYS A 282 1.99 -14.95 1.40
C CYS A 282 3.32 -15.67 1.67
N GLN A 283 3.44 -16.84 1.06
CA GLN A 283 4.65 -17.61 0.97
C GLN A 283 5.17 -17.59 -0.47
N PRO A 284 6.45 -17.87 -0.69
CA PRO A 284 7.51 -18.04 0.32
C PRO A 284 7.97 -16.71 0.95
N LYS A 285 8.51 -16.74 2.17
CA LYS A 285 9.21 -15.59 2.80
C LYS A 285 10.57 -15.34 2.13
N PHE A 286 11.03 -14.09 2.11
CA PHE A 286 12.23 -13.66 1.39
C PHE A 286 13.42 -13.35 2.31
N GLY A 287 13.39 -13.91 3.52
CA GLY A 287 14.39 -13.69 4.58
C GLY A 287 13.94 -12.69 5.64
N ASN A 288 14.84 -12.37 6.55
CA ASN A 288 14.60 -11.44 7.65
C ASN A 288 15.73 -10.41 7.77
N VAL A 289 15.41 -9.11 7.61
CA VAL A 289 16.40 -8.02 7.61
C VAL A 289 17.07 -7.80 8.98
N LEU A 290 16.43 -8.23 10.08
CA LEU A 290 16.96 -8.10 11.44
C LEU A 290 17.82 -9.29 11.84
N GLN A 291 17.47 -10.50 11.40
CA GLN A 291 18.06 -11.75 11.87
C GLN A 291 19.10 -12.33 10.91
N ASP A 292 18.84 -12.25 9.61
CA ASP A 292 19.69 -12.92 8.62
C ASP A 292 20.95 -12.11 8.28
N SER A 293 22.03 -12.80 7.91
CA SER A 293 23.19 -12.16 7.30
C SER A 293 22.84 -11.66 5.88
N PRO A 294 23.54 -10.65 5.32
CA PRO A 294 23.33 -10.21 3.94
C PRO A 294 23.37 -11.36 2.93
N GLN A 295 24.32 -12.29 3.10
CA GLN A 295 24.43 -13.48 2.26
C GLN A 295 23.20 -14.39 2.40
N LYS A 296 22.76 -14.65 3.63
CA LYS A 296 21.59 -15.50 3.89
C LYS A 296 20.30 -14.91 3.31
N ILE A 297 20.17 -13.59 3.35
CA ILE A 297 19.07 -12.87 2.69
C ILE A 297 19.07 -13.15 1.19
N MET A 298 20.21 -12.96 0.52
CA MET A 298 20.32 -13.17 -0.93
C MET A 298 20.03 -14.62 -1.33
N GLU A 299 20.57 -15.60 -0.60
CA GLU A 299 20.30 -17.03 -0.80
C GLU A 299 18.81 -17.36 -0.65
N THR A 300 18.17 -16.79 0.38
CA THR A 300 16.73 -17.00 0.64
C THR A 300 15.88 -16.35 -0.44
N MET A 301 16.22 -15.13 -0.87
CA MET A 301 15.52 -14.43 -1.95
C MET A 301 15.56 -15.24 -3.25
N GLU A 302 16.72 -15.78 -3.63
CA GLU A 302 16.86 -16.57 -4.86
C GLU A 302 16.02 -17.85 -4.82
N ALA A 303 16.08 -18.59 -3.70
CA ALA A 303 15.28 -19.80 -3.51
C ALA A 303 13.77 -19.49 -3.53
N SER A 304 13.37 -18.40 -2.88
CA SER A 304 11.97 -17.96 -2.79
C SER A 304 11.43 -17.47 -4.12
N MET A 305 12.21 -16.78 -4.96
CA MET A 305 11.80 -16.43 -6.33
C MET A 305 11.52 -17.67 -7.18
N LYS A 306 12.37 -18.70 -7.11
CA LYS A 306 12.16 -19.95 -7.85
C LYS A 306 10.89 -20.67 -7.40
N ARG A 307 10.65 -20.74 -6.09
CA ARG A 307 9.43 -21.33 -5.52
C ARG A 307 8.17 -20.54 -5.91
N LEU A 308 8.24 -19.21 -5.89
CA LEU A 308 7.15 -18.34 -6.34
C LEU A 308 6.80 -18.58 -7.81
N ALA A 309 7.80 -18.62 -8.70
CA ALA A 309 7.61 -18.89 -10.11
C ALA A 309 6.98 -20.27 -10.37
N SER A 310 7.39 -21.30 -9.62
CA SER A 310 6.80 -22.64 -9.67
C SER A 310 5.32 -22.62 -9.27
N GLY A 311 4.99 -22.02 -8.12
CA GLY A 311 3.60 -21.95 -7.65
C GLY A 311 2.68 -21.17 -8.59
N VAL A 312 3.16 -20.05 -9.15
CA VAL A 312 2.43 -19.29 -10.18
C VAL A 312 2.18 -20.13 -11.43
N SER A 313 3.16 -20.91 -11.87
CA SER A 313 3.01 -21.79 -13.04
C SER A 313 1.97 -22.89 -12.80
N LYS A 314 1.99 -23.52 -11.62
CA LYS A 314 1.00 -24.53 -11.21
C LYS A 314 -0.40 -23.94 -11.07
N ASN A 315 -0.54 -22.72 -10.54
CA ASN A 315 -1.83 -22.03 -10.49
C ASN A 315 -2.40 -21.75 -11.90
N HIS A 316 -1.56 -21.37 -12.86
CA HIS A 316 -2.00 -21.25 -14.26
C HIS A 316 -2.43 -22.58 -14.87
N GLU A 317 -1.75 -23.68 -14.54
CA GLU A 317 -2.15 -25.02 -14.98
C GLU A 317 -3.49 -25.45 -14.36
N ASN A 318 -3.70 -25.17 -13.08
CA ASN A 318 -4.96 -25.39 -12.38
C ASN A 318 -6.12 -24.65 -13.09
N ILE A 319 -5.91 -23.40 -13.52
CA ILE A 319 -6.91 -22.67 -14.33
C ILE A 319 -7.17 -23.40 -15.65
N LYS A 320 -6.12 -23.73 -16.40
CA LYS A 320 -6.24 -24.37 -17.74
C LYS A 320 -6.94 -25.72 -17.68
N THR A 321 -6.78 -26.45 -16.58
CA THR A 321 -7.36 -27.78 -16.37
C THR A 321 -8.73 -27.75 -15.69
N GLY A 322 -9.34 -26.57 -15.52
CA GLY A 322 -10.67 -26.44 -14.92
C GLY A 322 -10.68 -26.70 -13.41
N LYS A 323 -9.55 -26.54 -12.74
CA LYS A 323 -9.35 -26.71 -11.30
C LYS A 323 -8.93 -25.41 -10.58
N PRO A 324 -9.54 -24.24 -10.87
CA PRO A 324 -9.23 -23.02 -10.12
C PRO A 324 -9.57 -23.20 -8.62
N GLY A 325 -8.87 -22.48 -7.75
CA GLY A 325 -9.00 -22.65 -6.29
C GLY A 325 -8.16 -23.78 -5.68
N ILE A 326 -7.54 -24.67 -6.46
CA ILE A 326 -6.65 -25.71 -5.91
C ILE A 326 -5.34 -25.09 -5.40
N HIS A 327 -5.05 -25.35 -4.13
CA HIS A 327 -3.81 -24.96 -3.50
C HIS A 327 -2.60 -25.67 -4.09
N VAL A 328 -1.50 -24.93 -4.21
CA VAL A 328 -0.20 -25.44 -4.60
C VAL A 328 0.70 -25.50 -3.36
N GLU A 329 1.56 -26.51 -3.28
CA GLU A 329 2.49 -26.75 -2.16
C GLU A 329 3.48 -25.59 -1.94
N GLU A 330 3.68 -24.77 -2.96
CA GLU A 330 4.54 -23.60 -2.90
C GLU A 330 4.00 -22.50 -1.98
N GLY A 331 2.73 -22.58 -1.55
CA GLY A 331 2.11 -21.63 -0.63
C GLY A 331 1.65 -20.35 -1.31
N ILE A 332 1.54 -20.36 -2.64
CA ILE A 332 0.98 -19.24 -3.41
C ILE A 332 -0.55 -19.35 -3.33
N PRO A 333 -1.26 -18.26 -2.96
CA PRO A 333 -2.71 -18.26 -2.95
C PRO A 333 -3.26 -18.74 -4.30
N PRO A 334 -4.26 -19.64 -4.32
CA PRO A 334 -4.85 -20.08 -5.57
C PRO A 334 -5.58 -18.92 -6.25
N TYR A 335 -5.65 -18.95 -7.58
CA TYR A 335 -6.43 -17.98 -8.33
C TYR A 335 -7.93 -18.24 -8.18
N CYS A 336 -8.72 -17.16 -8.12
CA CYS A 336 -10.17 -17.20 -7.96
C CYS A 336 -10.83 -18.02 -9.10
N GLN A 337 -12.02 -18.57 -8.81
CA GLN A 337 -12.82 -19.33 -9.79
C GLN A 337 -13.55 -18.43 -10.77
#